data_AF-A0A7J9LMX0-F1
#
_entry.id   AF-A0A7J9LMX0-F1
#
_cell.length_a   1.000
_cell.length_b   1.000
_cell.length_c   1.000
_cell.angle_alpha   90.00
_cell.angle_beta   90.00
_cell.angle_gamma   90.00
#
_symmetry.space_group_name_H-M   'P 1'
#
loop_
_entity.id
_entity.type
_entity.pdbx_description
1 polymer ?
#
loop_
_entity_poly.entity_id
_entity_poly.type
_entity_poly.pdbx_seq_one_letter_code
_entity_poly.pdbx_strand_id
1 'polypeptide(L)'
;MDEPCRQLLLSRQTEMSSKGLRCLGLAYKEDLGEFSDYYSENHPAHKKLLDPACYCSIENDLVFVGVVGLRDPPRDEVHKAIEDCKGAGIRVMVITGDNKSTAEAICREIKLFSDGEDLRGKSFTGKEFMALSPSQQIETLSKPGGKVFSRAEPRHKQEIVRMLKEMGEIVAMTGDGVNDAPALKLADIGIAMGITGTEVAKEASDMVLADDNFSTIVSAVAEGRSIYNNMKAFIRYMISSNVGEVISIFLTAALGLPECMIPVQLLWVNLVTDGPPATALGFNPPDIGIMHKPPRRSDDALINSWVLFRYLIIGSYVGIATVGIFILWYTRASFMGINLVSDGHTLVELSQLHNWGQCSTWSNFTVAPYMVGGGQLITFSNPCDYFTAGKVKPMTLSLSVLVAIEMFNSLNALSEDSSLLTLPPWRNPWLLVAMSVSFGLHCLILYVPFLADIFAVAPLSLNEWFLVILVSVPVILIDEILKFVGRSQRYRVKEKTA
;
A
#
# COMPACT_ATOMS: atom_id res chain seq x y z
N MET A 1 -38.31 47.58 -19.40
CA MET A 1 -38.62 46.19 -19.77
C MET A 1 -39.98 45.84 -19.18
N ASP A 2 -40.89 45.33 -20.00
CA ASP A 2 -42.19 44.81 -19.59
C ASP A 2 -42.07 43.44 -18.91
N GLU A 3 -42.97 43.14 -17.98
CA GLU A 3 -42.93 41.91 -17.17
C GLU A 3 -42.95 40.60 -18.00
N PRO A 4 -43.68 40.51 -19.14
CA PRO A 4 -43.64 39.32 -20.00
C PRO A 4 -42.26 39.08 -20.62
N CYS A 5 -41.59 40.11 -21.14
CA CYS A 5 -40.24 39.98 -21.68
C CYS A 5 -39.24 39.55 -20.60
N ARG A 6 -39.38 40.09 -19.39
CA ARG A 6 -38.54 39.70 -18.25
C ARG A 6 -38.68 38.22 -17.93
N GLN A 7 -39.91 37.71 -17.85
CA GLN A 7 -40.15 36.29 -17.59
C GLN A 7 -39.60 35.40 -18.70
N LEU A 8 -39.76 35.82 -19.97
CA LEU A 8 -39.21 35.07 -21.10
C LEU A 8 -37.67 35.01 -21.02
N LEU A 9 -36.99 36.11 -20.73
CA LEU A 9 -35.53 36.15 -20.59
C LEU A 9 -35.03 35.27 -19.45
N LEU A 10 -35.69 35.31 -18.29
CA LEU A 10 -35.37 34.45 -17.16
C LEU A 10 -35.58 32.97 -17.50
N SER A 11 -36.63 32.64 -18.26
CA SER A 11 -36.88 31.27 -18.72
C SER A 11 -35.75 30.77 -19.64
N ARG A 12 -35.28 31.62 -20.58
CA ARG A 12 -34.17 31.29 -21.50
C ARG A 12 -32.83 31.19 -20.78
N GLN A 13 -32.55 32.08 -19.82
CA GLN A 13 -31.37 31.97 -18.97
C GLN A 13 -31.34 30.64 -18.20
N THR A 14 -32.50 30.22 -17.70
CA THR A 14 -32.64 28.97 -16.96
C THR A 14 -32.44 27.76 -17.89
N GLU A 15 -32.98 27.81 -19.10
CA GLU A 15 -32.77 26.81 -20.17
C GLU A 15 -31.29 26.71 -20.59
N MET A 16 -30.57 27.84 -20.67
CA MET A 16 -29.15 27.83 -20.97
C MET A 16 -28.33 27.28 -19.81
N SER A 17 -28.66 27.67 -18.58
CA SER A 17 -27.99 27.16 -17.37
C SER A 17 -28.22 25.66 -17.18
N SER A 18 -29.40 25.13 -17.54
CA SER A 18 -29.69 23.69 -17.47
C SER A 18 -28.90 22.87 -18.49
N LYS A 19 -28.37 23.52 -19.54
CA LYS A 19 -27.42 22.94 -20.50
C LYS A 19 -25.96 23.13 -20.08
N GLY A 20 -25.70 23.55 -18.83
CA GLY A 20 -24.34 23.75 -18.31
C GLY A 20 -23.65 25.02 -18.83
N LEU A 21 -24.41 25.98 -19.36
CA LEU A 21 -23.84 27.25 -19.85
C LEU A 21 -23.80 28.30 -18.72
N ARG A 22 -22.62 28.86 -18.48
CA ARG A 22 -22.43 30.05 -17.67
C ARG A 22 -22.99 31.26 -18.40
N CYS A 23 -24.13 31.74 -17.96
CA CYS A 23 -24.84 32.86 -18.58
C CYS A 23 -24.31 34.21 -18.07
N LEU A 24 -24.01 35.13 -18.99
CA LEU A 24 -23.69 36.53 -18.71
C LEU A 24 -24.73 37.43 -19.37
N GLY A 25 -25.33 38.33 -18.58
CA GLY A 25 -26.23 39.37 -19.09
C GLY A 25 -25.43 40.56 -19.58
N LEU A 26 -25.73 41.05 -20.78
CA LEU A 26 -25.12 42.22 -21.39
C LEU A 26 -26.15 43.34 -21.43
N ALA A 27 -25.78 44.48 -20.86
CA ALA A 27 -26.56 45.71 -20.88
C ALA A 27 -25.62 46.90 -21.02
N TYR A 28 -26.12 48.00 -21.56
CA TYR A 28 -25.39 49.26 -21.68
C TYR A 28 -26.23 50.42 -21.15
N LYS A 29 -25.57 51.53 -20.83
CA LYS A 29 -26.23 52.75 -20.38
C LYS A 29 -26.07 53.82 -21.45
N GLU A 30 -27.19 54.40 -21.89
CA GLU A 30 -27.18 55.50 -22.86
C GLU A 30 -27.01 56.86 -22.17
N ASP A 31 -27.76 57.09 -21.08
CA ASP A 31 -27.65 58.31 -20.30
C ASP A 31 -26.57 58.17 -19.22
N LEU A 32 -25.42 58.78 -19.50
CA LEU A 32 -24.27 58.79 -18.61
C LEU A 32 -24.37 59.87 -17.52
N GLY A 33 -25.35 60.78 -17.58
CA GLY A 33 -25.56 61.84 -16.58
C GLY A 33 -24.28 62.62 -16.27
N GLU A 34 -23.83 62.56 -15.00
CA GLU A 34 -22.60 63.19 -14.49
C GLU A 34 -21.29 62.64 -15.11
N PHE A 35 -21.36 61.59 -15.93
CA PHE A 35 -20.22 61.03 -16.66
C PHE A 35 -20.22 61.39 -18.15
N SER A 36 -21.20 62.16 -18.63
CA SER A 36 -21.32 62.53 -20.04
C SER A 36 -20.14 63.38 -20.56
N ASP A 37 -19.54 64.20 -19.69
CA ASP A 37 -18.35 65.01 -19.92
C ASP A 37 -17.10 64.45 -19.22
N TYR A 38 -17.06 63.15 -18.95
CA TYR A 38 -15.90 62.54 -18.32
C TYR A 38 -14.74 62.37 -19.33
N TYR A 39 -13.71 63.23 -19.25
CA TYR A 39 -12.52 63.18 -20.12
C TYR A 39 -11.18 63.01 -19.39
N SER A 40 -11.13 63.14 -18.05
CA SER A 40 -9.88 62.98 -17.28
C SER A 40 -10.13 62.61 -15.82
N GLU A 41 -9.09 62.11 -15.14
CA GLU A 41 -9.12 61.73 -13.71
C GLU A 41 -9.41 62.91 -12.76
N ASN A 42 -9.25 64.15 -13.23
CA ASN A 42 -9.58 65.35 -12.46
C ASN A 42 -11.09 65.65 -12.42
N HIS A 43 -11.92 64.88 -13.13
CA HIS A 43 -13.35 65.07 -13.18
C HIS A 43 -14.00 64.81 -11.79
N PRO A 44 -14.97 65.61 -11.32
CA PRO A 44 -15.62 65.40 -10.02
C PRO A 44 -16.21 64.00 -9.85
N ALA A 45 -16.73 63.43 -10.94
CA ALA A 45 -17.31 62.10 -10.97
C ALA A 45 -16.27 60.97 -10.86
N HIS A 46 -14.97 61.23 -11.07
CA HIS A 46 -13.91 60.23 -10.94
C HIS A 46 -13.87 59.59 -9.54
N LYS A 47 -14.16 60.38 -8.50
CA LYS A 47 -14.22 59.87 -7.11
C LYS A 47 -15.27 58.77 -6.93
N LYS A 48 -16.37 58.81 -7.68
CA LYS A 48 -17.41 57.78 -7.65
C LYS A 48 -16.99 56.49 -8.36
N LEU A 49 -16.06 56.56 -9.32
CA LEU A 49 -15.50 55.38 -9.99
C LEU A 49 -14.46 54.64 -9.14
N LEU A 50 -13.85 55.33 -8.17
CA LEU A 50 -12.89 54.74 -7.24
C LEU A 50 -13.55 54.05 -6.05
N ASP A 51 -14.83 54.32 -5.78
CA ASP A 51 -15.58 53.74 -4.66
C ASP A 51 -16.51 52.62 -5.14
N PRO A 52 -16.21 51.34 -4.82
CA PRO A 52 -17.06 50.20 -5.17
C PRO A 52 -18.48 50.29 -4.62
N ALA A 53 -18.72 51.03 -3.54
CA ALA A 53 -20.06 51.21 -3.00
C ALA A 53 -20.97 52.00 -3.94
N CYS A 54 -20.40 52.83 -4.82
CA CYS A 54 -21.13 53.61 -5.81
C CYS A 54 -21.51 52.81 -7.06
N TYR A 55 -20.98 51.60 -7.28
CA TYR A 55 -21.18 50.87 -8.54
C TYR A 55 -22.65 50.54 -8.80
N CYS A 56 -23.40 50.15 -7.77
CA CYS A 56 -24.83 49.87 -7.91
C CYS A 56 -25.66 51.09 -8.33
N SER A 57 -25.22 52.31 -8.01
CA SER A 57 -25.91 53.54 -8.43
C SER A 57 -25.48 54.01 -9.81
N ILE A 58 -24.29 53.61 -10.27
CA ILE A 58 -23.81 53.84 -11.64
C ILE A 58 -24.47 52.84 -12.61
N GLU A 59 -24.51 51.56 -12.24
CA GLU A 59 -25.05 50.43 -13.01
C GLU A 59 -26.58 50.25 -12.84
N ASN A 60 -27.32 51.36 -12.77
CA ASN A 60 -28.78 51.38 -12.74
C ASN A 60 -29.37 51.91 -14.06
N ASP A 61 -30.65 51.61 -14.30
CA ASP A 61 -31.41 52.05 -15.48
C ASP A 61 -30.71 51.71 -16.82
N LEU A 62 -30.29 50.44 -16.95
CA LEU A 62 -29.56 49.95 -18.11
C LEU A 62 -30.50 49.47 -19.22
N VAL A 63 -30.07 49.64 -20.47
CA VAL A 63 -30.68 49.06 -21.66
C VAL A 63 -30.13 47.64 -21.84
N PHE A 64 -30.99 46.65 -21.61
CA PHE A 64 -30.64 45.25 -21.77
C PHE A 64 -30.48 44.87 -23.25
N VAL A 65 -29.37 44.21 -23.60
CA VAL A 65 -29.07 43.79 -24.98
C VAL A 65 -29.37 42.31 -25.17
N GLY A 66 -28.86 41.46 -24.28
CA GLY A 66 -28.96 40.02 -24.46
C GLY A 66 -28.21 39.22 -23.41
N VAL A 67 -28.24 37.89 -23.57
CA VAL A 67 -27.50 36.93 -22.73
C VAL A 67 -26.53 36.16 -23.63
N VAL A 68 -25.29 36.02 -23.18
CA VAL A 68 -24.32 35.10 -23.78
C VAL A 68 -24.07 33.92 -22.85
N GLY A 69 -23.97 32.73 -23.41
CA GLY A 69 -23.67 31.49 -22.67
C GLY A 69 -22.26 31.03 -22.96
N LEU A 70 -21.42 30.98 -21.93
CA LEU A 70 -20.08 30.41 -21.99
C LEU A 70 -20.14 28.96 -21.51
N ARG A 71 -19.40 28.06 -22.15
CA ARG A 71 -19.28 26.66 -21.72
C ARG A 71 -17.86 26.37 -21.31
N ASP A 72 -17.71 25.75 -20.15
CA ASP A 72 -16.46 25.10 -19.74
C ASP A 72 -16.71 23.58 -19.80
N PRO A 73 -16.36 22.92 -20.92
CA PRO A 73 -16.71 21.52 -21.13
C PRO A 73 -15.85 20.61 -20.23
N PRO A 74 -16.42 19.54 -19.64
CA PRO A 74 -15.61 18.54 -18.95
C PRO A 74 -14.68 17.84 -19.95
N ARG A 75 -13.52 17.38 -19.47
CA ARG A 75 -12.61 16.55 -20.27
C ARG A 75 -13.24 15.18 -20.53
N ASP A 76 -13.07 14.63 -21.72
CA ASP A 76 -13.68 13.36 -22.15
C ASP A 76 -13.33 12.18 -21.21
N GLU A 77 -12.12 12.19 -20.63
CA GLU A 77 -11.63 11.12 -19.75
C GLU A 77 -12.30 11.10 -18.37
N VAL A 78 -12.88 12.22 -17.94
CA VAL A 78 -13.50 12.34 -16.59
C VAL A 78 -14.64 11.35 -16.45
N HIS A 79 -15.41 11.12 -17.53
CA HIS A 79 -16.53 10.20 -17.48
C HIS A 79 -16.10 8.78 -17.08
N LYS A 80 -15.06 8.25 -17.74
CA LYS A 80 -14.49 6.94 -17.43
C LYS A 80 -13.88 6.90 -16.03
N ALA A 81 -13.18 7.97 -15.63
CA ALA A 81 -12.58 8.06 -14.30
C ALA A 81 -13.63 8.04 -13.16
N ILE A 82 -14.78 8.67 -13.35
CA ILE A 82 -15.91 8.61 -12.39
C ILE A 82 -16.49 7.19 -12.33
N GLU A 83 -16.61 6.51 -13.47
CA GLU A 83 -17.06 5.11 -13.53
C GLU A 83 -16.09 4.17 -12.81
N ASP A 84 -14.79 4.31 -13.04
CA ASP A 84 -13.73 3.54 -12.38
C ASP A 84 -13.74 3.78 -10.86
N CYS A 85 -13.88 5.03 -10.42
CA CYS A 85 -14.06 5.36 -9.00
C CYS A 85 -15.30 4.68 -8.40
N LYS A 86 -16.43 4.71 -9.10
CA LYS A 86 -17.67 4.07 -8.66
C LYS A 86 -17.52 2.55 -8.57
N GLY A 87 -16.87 1.93 -9.55
CA GLY A 87 -16.53 0.51 -9.56
C GLY A 87 -15.60 0.11 -8.42
N ALA A 88 -14.71 1.02 -8.02
CA ALA A 88 -13.76 0.86 -6.92
C ALA A 88 -14.36 1.19 -5.53
N GLY A 89 -15.65 1.54 -5.46
CA GLY A 89 -16.33 1.94 -4.22
C GLY A 89 -15.88 3.30 -3.68
N ILE A 90 -15.27 4.15 -4.51
CA ILE A 90 -14.81 5.49 -4.15
C ILE A 90 -15.92 6.49 -4.42
N ARG A 91 -16.29 7.26 -3.40
CA ARG A 91 -17.29 8.32 -3.52
C ARG A 91 -16.63 9.60 -4.02
N VAL A 92 -17.11 10.12 -5.15
CA VAL A 92 -16.68 11.41 -5.70
C VAL A 92 -17.69 12.49 -5.31
N MET A 93 -17.17 13.62 -4.84
CA MET A 93 -17.95 14.82 -4.50
C MET A 93 -17.42 16.00 -5.32
N VAL A 94 -18.33 16.83 -5.84
CA VAL A 94 -17.99 18.05 -6.58
C VAL A 94 -18.29 19.26 -5.71
N ILE A 95 -17.26 20.09 -5.46
CA ILE A 95 -17.40 21.33 -4.71
C ILE A 95 -16.98 22.49 -5.61
N THR A 96 -17.94 23.34 -6.02
CA THR A 96 -17.73 24.40 -7.00
C THR A 96 -18.26 25.76 -6.53
N GLY A 97 -17.66 26.83 -7.03
CA GLY A 97 -18.15 28.21 -6.88
C GLY A 97 -19.30 28.57 -7.81
N ASP A 98 -19.61 27.71 -8.80
CA ASP A 98 -20.68 27.95 -9.77
C ASP A 98 -22.08 27.91 -9.16
N ASN A 99 -23.07 28.36 -9.93
CA ASN A 99 -24.46 28.27 -9.54
C ASN A 99 -24.93 26.79 -9.50
N LYS A 100 -25.99 26.54 -8.73
CA LYS A 100 -26.51 25.18 -8.51
C LYS A 100 -26.93 24.50 -9.81
N SER A 101 -27.63 25.21 -10.70
CA SER A 101 -28.13 24.67 -11.97
C SER A 101 -27.01 24.23 -12.92
N THR A 102 -25.94 25.02 -13.06
CA THR A 102 -24.78 24.66 -13.90
C THR A 102 -24.01 23.50 -13.30
N ALA A 103 -23.79 23.51 -11.99
CA ALA A 103 -23.12 22.40 -11.28
C ALA A 103 -23.88 21.08 -11.47
N GLU A 104 -25.21 21.09 -11.32
CA GLU A 104 -26.05 19.92 -11.55
C GLU A 104 -26.03 19.43 -13.01
N ALA A 105 -26.01 20.36 -13.98
CA ALA A 105 -25.92 20.03 -15.40
C ALA A 105 -24.58 19.35 -15.74
N ILE A 106 -23.45 19.92 -15.31
CA ILE A 106 -22.11 19.34 -15.51
C ILE A 106 -22.01 17.98 -14.83
N CYS A 107 -22.54 17.84 -13.60
CA CYS A 107 -22.51 16.56 -12.87
C CYS A 107 -23.32 15.45 -13.56
N ARG A 108 -24.41 15.80 -14.27
CA ARG A 108 -25.14 14.84 -15.13
C ARG A 108 -24.34 14.48 -16.37
N GLU A 109 -23.66 15.45 -16.97
CA GLU A 109 -22.81 15.24 -18.16
C GLU A 109 -21.67 14.25 -17.89
N ILE A 110 -20.97 14.40 -16.77
CA ILE A 110 -19.90 13.46 -16.34
C ILE A 110 -20.43 12.14 -15.76
N LYS A 111 -21.76 11.94 -15.75
CA LYS A 111 -22.47 10.76 -15.18
C LYS A 111 -22.18 10.50 -13.70
N LEU A 112 -21.97 11.55 -12.91
CA LEU A 112 -21.98 11.46 -11.44
C LEU A 112 -23.37 11.06 -10.92
N PHE A 113 -24.41 11.50 -11.63
CA PHE A 113 -25.81 11.13 -11.43
C PHE A 113 -26.34 10.40 -12.68
N SER A 114 -27.32 9.53 -12.47
CA SER A 114 -28.02 8.85 -13.56
C SER A 114 -28.98 9.82 -14.26
N ASP A 115 -29.25 9.58 -15.54
CA ASP A 115 -30.19 10.41 -16.30
C ASP A 115 -31.60 10.34 -15.66
N GLY A 116 -32.13 11.49 -15.24
CA GLY A 116 -33.44 11.59 -14.57
C GLY A 116 -33.45 11.31 -13.06
N GLU A 117 -32.29 11.11 -12.42
CA GLU A 117 -32.19 10.91 -10.98
C GLU A 117 -32.63 12.18 -10.19
N ASP A 118 -33.49 12.01 -9.18
CA ASP A 118 -33.87 13.12 -8.29
C ASP A 118 -32.65 13.54 -7.45
N LEU A 119 -32.31 14.83 -7.55
CA LEU A 119 -31.16 15.45 -6.88
C LEU A 119 -31.51 16.05 -5.50
N ARG A 120 -32.78 15.96 -5.07
CA ARG A 120 -33.19 16.36 -3.73
C ARG A 120 -32.41 15.55 -2.68
N GLY A 121 -31.72 16.26 -1.78
CA GLY A 121 -30.83 15.66 -0.77
C GLY A 121 -29.44 15.27 -1.27
N LYS A 122 -29.11 15.50 -2.55
CA LYS A 122 -27.79 15.20 -3.16
C LYS A 122 -27.02 16.44 -3.59
N SER A 123 -27.72 17.52 -3.94
CA SER A 123 -27.17 18.80 -4.38
C SER A 123 -27.59 19.93 -3.44
N PHE A 124 -26.60 20.63 -2.87
CA PHE A 124 -26.79 21.75 -1.95
C PHE A 124 -26.01 22.97 -2.42
N THR A 125 -26.49 24.17 -2.08
CA THR A 125 -25.57 25.32 -2.03
C THR A 125 -24.77 25.29 -0.74
N GLY A 126 -23.59 25.90 -0.72
CA GLY A 126 -22.76 25.98 0.49
C GLY A 126 -23.53 26.58 1.69
N LYS A 127 -24.31 27.64 1.44
CA LYS A 127 -25.17 28.25 2.48
C LYS A 127 -26.31 27.35 2.93
N GLU A 128 -26.98 26.66 2.00
CA GLU A 128 -28.05 25.69 2.35
C GLU A 128 -27.51 24.58 3.25
N PHE A 129 -26.34 24.04 2.92
CA PHE A 129 -25.73 22.96 3.69
C PHE A 129 -25.27 23.42 5.08
N MET A 130 -24.65 24.60 5.17
CA MET A 130 -24.20 25.15 6.46
C MET A 130 -25.35 25.59 7.37
N ALA A 131 -26.54 25.85 6.82
CA ALA A 131 -27.73 26.17 7.61
C ALA A 131 -28.39 24.93 8.24
N LEU A 132 -28.04 23.71 7.81
CA LEU A 132 -28.53 22.47 8.41
C LEU A 132 -27.96 22.27 9.82
N SER A 133 -28.67 21.53 10.67
CA SER A 133 -28.12 21.16 11.97
C SER A 133 -26.90 20.23 11.81
N PRO A 134 -25.95 20.20 12.76
CA PRO A 134 -24.78 19.33 12.67
C PRO A 134 -25.14 17.84 12.47
N SER A 135 -26.21 17.37 13.11
CA SER A 135 -26.70 16.00 12.92
C SER A 135 -27.23 15.74 11.51
N GLN A 136 -27.94 16.70 10.92
CA GLN A 136 -28.43 16.61 9.54
C GLN A 136 -27.30 16.69 8.51
N GLN A 137 -26.25 17.49 8.78
CA GLN A 137 -25.06 17.55 7.94
C GLN A 137 -24.36 16.20 7.88
N ILE A 138 -24.11 15.59 9.05
CA ILE A 138 -23.52 14.26 9.14
C ILE A 138 -24.41 13.21 8.48
N GLU A 139 -25.73 13.24 8.71
CA GLU A 139 -26.65 12.29 8.06
C GLU A 139 -26.64 12.42 6.54
N THR A 140 -26.58 13.65 6.02
CA THR A 140 -26.52 13.96 4.60
C THR A 140 -25.22 13.45 3.98
N LEU A 141 -24.08 13.66 4.67
CA LEU A 141 -22.77 13.16 4.26
C LEU A 141 -22.60 11.65 4.49
N SER A 142 -23.35 11.02 5.39
CA SER A 142 -23.26 9.56 5.66
C SER A 142 -24.03 8.74 4.63
N LYS A 143 -25.18 9.24 4.17
CA LYS A 143 -25.97 8.61 3.12
C LYS A 143 -25.30 8.83 1.75
N PRO A 144 -25.73 8.14 0.68
CA PRO A 144 -25.31 8.47 -0.70
C PRO A 144 -25.75 9.88 -1.19
N GLY A 145 -26.21 10.74 -0.27
CA GLY A 145 -26.48 12.16 -0.47
C GLY A 145 -25.20 13.02 -0.46
N GLY A 146 -25.37 14.34 -0.54
CA GLY A 146 -24.25 15.30 -0.43
C GLY A 146 -23.13 15.10 -1.45
N LYS A 147 -23.46 14.93 -2.73
CA LYS A 147 -22.46 14.74 -3.81
C LYS A 147 -22.03 16.04 -4.48
N VAL A 148 -22.87 17.07 -4.45
CA VAL A 148 -22.59 18.35 -5.12
C VAL A 148 -22.84 19.51 -4.15
N PHE A 149 -21.83 20.37 -4.03
CA PHE A 149 -21.87 21.60 -3.26
C PHE A 149 -21.54 22.77 -4.18
N SER A 150 -22.55 23.59 -4.48
CA SER A 150 -22.46 24.76 -5.38
C SER A 150 -22.37 26.06 -4.58
N ARG A 151 -21.89 27.16 -5.20
CA ARG A 151 -21.64 28.44 -4.51
C ARG A 151 -20.85 28.24 -3.20
N ALA A 152 -19.88 27.32 -3.19
CA ALA A 152 -19.10 26.99 -2.02
C ALA A 152 -18.01 28.05 -1.77
N GLU A 153 -17.90 28.50 -0.52
CA GLU A 153 -16.83 29.41 -0.07
C GLU A 153 -15.63 28.57 0.43
N PRO A 154 -14.43 29.16 0.55
CA PRO A 154 -13.25 28.45 1.06
C PRO A 154 -13.49 27.74 2.39
N ARG A 155 -14.18 28.40 3.32
CA ARG A 155 -14.58 27.81 4.61
C ARG A 155 -15.49 26.60 4.46
N HIS A 156 -16.39 26.60 3.47
CA HIS A 156 -17.28 25.47 3.22
C HIS A 156 -16.51 24.22 2.79
N LYS A 157 -15.50 24.37 1.93
CA LYS A 157 -14.64 23.27 1.49
C LYS A 157 -13.92 22.64 2.69
N GLN A 158 -13.31 23.46 3.53
CA GLN A 158 -12.60 23.02 4.73
C GLN A 158 -13.51 22.26 5.71
N GLU A 159 -14.70 22.78 5.99
CA GLU A 159 -15.63 22.14 6.93
C GLU A 159 -16.18 20.80 6.41
N ILE A 160 -16.45 20.68 5.11
CA ILE A 160 -16.86 19.41 4.51
C ILE A 160 -15.75 18.35 4.67
N VAL A 161 -14.50 18.73 4.36
CA VAL A 161 -13.33 17.84 4.54
C VAL A 161 -13.19 17.44 6.01
N ARG A 162 -13.32 18.39 6.95
CA ARG A 162 -13.27 18.13 8.40
C ARG A 162 -14.30 17.09 8.83
N MET A 163 -15.57 17.27 8.45
CA MET A 163 -16.66 16.37 8.82
C MET A 163 -16.45 14.96 8.27
N LEU A 164 -16.01 14.83 7.01
CA LEU A 164 -15.73 13.51 6.42
C LEU A 164 -14.60 12.79 7.16
N LYS A 165 -13.54 13.51 7.55
CA LYS A 165 -12.45 12.94 8.35
C LYS A 165 -12.91 12.52 9.74
N GLU A 166 -13.73 13.33 10.41
CA GLU A 166 -14.32 13.00 11.72
C GLU A 166 -15.23 11.76 11.67
N MET A 167 -15.83 11.48 10.51
CA MET A 167 -16.59 10.25 10.25
C MET A 167 -15.71 9.03 9.99
N GLY A 168 -14.39 9.19 9.92
CA GLY A 168 -13.43 8.10 9.68
C GLY A 168 -13.18 7.77 8.21
N GLU A 169 -13.65 8.62 7.28
CA GLU A 169 -13.37 8.49 5.86
C GLU A 169 -11.96 9.02 5.54
N ILE A 170 -11.30 8.41 4.56
CA ILE A 170 -10.04 8.92 3.99
C ILE A 170 -10.38 9.88 2.86
N VAL A 171 -10.03 11.16 3.01
CA VAL A 171 -10.46 12.23 2.10
C VAL A 171 -9.30 12.70 1.23
N ALA A 172 -9.47 12.59 -0.09
CA ALA A 172 -8.65 13.27 -1.08
C ALA A 172 -9.36 14.54 -1.55
N MET A 173 -8.67 15.68 -1.50
CA MET A 173 -9.20 16.99 -1.92
C MET A 173 -8.40 17.50 -3.10
N THR A 174 -9.07 17.96 -4.15
CA THR A 174 -8.44 18.58 -5.33
C THR A 174 -8.67 20.08 -5.35
N GLY A 175 -7.66 20.87 -5.71
CA GLY A 175 -7.80 22.32 -5.82
C GLY A 175 -6.66 22.98 -6.61
N ASP A 176 -6.92 24.16 -7.13
CA ASP A 176 -5.98 24.94 -7.96
C ASP A 176 -5.69 26.33 -7.36
N GLY A 177 -6.66 26.92 -6.68
CA GLY A 177 -6.55 28.25 -6.10
C GLY A 177 -5.98 28.31 -4.68
N VAL A 178 -5.49 29.50 -4.30
CA VAL A 178 -5.08 29.85 -2.92
C VAL A 178 -6.22 29.57 -1.91
N ASN A 179 -7.46 29.73 -2.37
CA ASN A 179 -8.68 29.47 -1.61
C ASN A 179 -8.83 28.01 -1.17
N ASP A 180 -8.18 27.08 -1.87
CA ASP A 180 -8.28 25.65 -1.61
C ASP A 180 -7.16 25.14 -0.69
N ALA A 181 -6.10 25.93 -0.51
CA ALA A 181 -4.95 25.56 0.31
C ALA A 181 -5.30 25.10 1.74
N PRO A 182 -6.22 25.75 2.49
CA PRO A 182 -6.62 25.25 3.80
C PRO A 182 -7.31 23.88 3.76
N ALA A 183 -8.14 23.62 2.73
CA ALA A 183 -8.84 22.35 2.57
C ALA A 183 -7.90 21.24 2.07
N LEU A 184 -6.98 21.58 1.16
CA LEU A 184 -5.92 20.69 0.67
C LEU A 184 -5.04 20.21 1.83
N LYS A 185 -4.61 21.14 2.70
CA LYS A 185 -3.76 20.79 3.85
C LYS A 185 -4.49 19.98 4.92
N LEU A 186 -5.81 20.15 5.05
CA LEU A 186 -6.63 19.43 6.02
C LEU A 186 -6.96 18.01 5.56
N ALA A 187 -7.06 17.78 4.24
CA ALA A 187 -7.33 16.47 3.67
C ALA A 187 -6.26 15.43 4.06
N ASP A 188 -6.56 14.15 3.92
CA ASP A 188 -5.54 13.10 4.10
C ASP A 188 -4.59 13.05 2.90
N ILE A 189 -5.09 13.45 1.73
CA ILE A 189 -4.30 13.61 0.51
C ILE A 189 -4.78 14.90 -0.18
N GLY A 190 -3.99 15.96 -0.10
CA GLY A 190 -4.18 17.18 -0.90
C GLY A 190 -3.63 16.98 -2.32
N ILE A 191 -4.41 17.31 -3.34
CA ILE A 191 -4.05 17.16 -4.75
C ILE A 191 -4.15 18.52 -5.45
N ALA A 192 -3.02 19.04 -5.94
CA ALA A 192 -2.98 20.30 -6.68
C ALA A 192 -2.87 20.11 -8.20
N MET A 193 -3.38 21.09 -8.95
CA MET A 193 -3.18 21.19 -10.40
C MET A 193 -1.76 21.72 -10.70
N GLY A 194 -1.04 21.07 -11.62
CA GLY A 194 0.32 21.41 -11.99
C GLY A 194 0.44 22.59 -12.94
N ILE A 195 -0.49 22.71 -13.90
CA ILE A 195 -0.45 23.74 -14.94
C ILE A 195 -1.25 24.98 -14.49
N THR A 196 -2.52 24.81 -14.14
CA THR A 196 -3.39 25.93 -13.73
C THR A 196 -3.27 26.29 -12.25
N GLY A 197 -2.72 25.39 -11.43
CA GLY A 197 -2.66 25.59 -9.99
C GLY A 197 -1.66 26.65 -9.56
N THR A 198 -2.07 27.44 -8.57
CA THR A 198 -1.21 28.42 -7.88
C THR A 198 -0.11 27.72 -7.07
N GLU A 199 1.04 28.37 -6.93
CA GLU A 199 2.16 27.83 -6.14
C GLU A 199 1.77 27.56 -4.68
N VAL A 200 0.88 28.37 -4.11
CA VAL A 200 0.35 28.14 -2.75
C VAL A 200 -0.46 26.84 -2.67
N ALA A 201 -1.24 26.50 -3.70
CA ALA A 201 -1.98 25.25 -3.74
C ALA A 201 -1.04 24.04 -3.87
N LYS A 202 0.00 24.14 -4.71
CA LYS A 202 1.01 23.09 -4.89
C LYS A 202 1.78 22.81 -3.60
N GLU A 203 2.26 23.84 -2.92
CA GLU A 203 2.95 23.73 -1.62
C GLU A 203 2.05 23.20 -0.49
N ALA A 204 0.75 23.45 -0.57
CA ALA A 204 -0.22 22.94 0.40
C ALA A 204 -0.63 21.48 0.16
N SER A 205 -0.32 20.92 -1.02
CA SER A 205 -0.74 19.58 -1.45
C SER A 205 0.33 18.50 -1.21
N ASP A 206 -0.11 17.25 -1.10
CA ASP A 206 0.78 16.07 -0.99
C ASP A 206 1.11 15.47 -2.37
N MET A 207 0.30 15.76 -3.38
CA MET A 207 0.44 15.31 -4.76
C MET A 207 0.11 16.43 -5.74
N VAL A 208 0.90 16.55 -6.82
CA VAL A 208 0.67 17.54 -7.89
C VAL A 208 0.44 16.81 -9.21
N LEU A 209 -0.65 17.13 -9.90
CA LEU A 209 -1.00 16.57 -11.20
C LEU A 209 -0.30 17.37 -12.30
N ALA A 210 0.79 16.84 -12.86
CA ALA A 210 1.57 17.55 -13.88
C ALA A 210 0.77 17.86 -15.17
N ASP A 211 -0.31 17.13 -15.43
CA ASP A 211 -1.14 17.20 -16.63
C ASP A 211 -2.54 17.78 -16.41
N ASP A 212 -2.87 18.19 -15.18
CA ASP A 212 -4.19 18.70 -14.79
C ASP A 212 -5.34 17.74 -15.15
N ASN A 213 -5.08 16.42 -15.08
CA ASN A 213 -6.03 15.39 -15.48
C ASN A 213 -6.56 14.58 -14.29
N PHE A 214 -7.88 14.52 -14.17
CA PHE A 214 -8.55 13.75 -13.12
C PHE A 214 -8.33 12.24 -13.26
N SER A 215 -8.12 11.73 -14.48
CA SER A 215 -7.84 10.30 -14.72
C SER A 215 -6.52 9.84 -14.06
N THR A 216 -5.56 10.75 -13.89
CA THR A 216 -4.28 10.51 -13.20
C THR A 216 -4.50 10.20 -11.72
N ILE A 217 -5.52 10.79 -11.07
CA ILE A 217 -5.88 10.45 -9.69
C ILE A 217 -6.34 8.99 -9.59
N VAL A 218 -7.16 8.53 -10.53
CA VAL A 218 -7.65 7.13 -10.56
C VAL A 218 -6.48 6.16 -10.73
N SER A 219 -5.53 6.50 -11.61
CA SER A 219 -4.31 5.73 -11.81
C SER A 219 -3.45 5.70 -10.54
N ALA A 220 -3.29 6.83 -9.86
CA ALA A 220 -2.56 6.92 -8.59
C ALA A 220 -3.23 6.11 -7.48
N VAL A 221 -4.56 6.06 -7.44
CA VAL A 221 -5.30 5.19 -6.50
C VAL A 221 -5.07 3.71 -6.81
N ALA A 222 -5.12 3.32 -8.09
CA ALA A 222 -4.83 1.94 -8.50
C ALA A 222 -3.40 1.52 -8.08
N GLU A 223 -2.42 2.39 -8.31
CA GLU A 223 -1.03 2.17 -7.93
C GLU A 223 -0.85 2.13 -6.40
N GLY A 224 -1.47 3.05 -5.67
CA GLY A 224 -1.44 3.07 -4.20
C GLY A 224 -2.02 1.80 -3.58
N ARG A 225 -3.10 1.24 -4.16
CA ARG A 225 -3.65 -0.06 -3.75
C ARG A 225 -2.68 -1.22 -4.05
N SER A 226 -1.98 -1.17 -5.19
CA SER A 226 -0.95 -2.15 -5.55
C SER A 226 0.22 -2.13 -4.57
N ILE A 227 0.81 -0.96 -4.33
CA ILE A 227 1.91 -0.74 -3.39
C ILE A 227 1.54 -1.25 -1.99
N TYR A 228 0.33 -0.96 -1.52
CA TYR A 228 -0.12 -1.42 -0.21
C TYR A 228 -0.23 -2.95 -0.10
N ASN A 229 -0.75 -3.62 -1.13
CA ASN A 229 -0.81 -5.08 -1.16
C ASN A 229 0.60 -5.71 -1.18
N ASN A 230 1.51 -5.12 -1.96
CA ASN A 230 2.90 -5.55 -2.03
C ASN A 230 3.61 -5.31 -0.68
N MET A 231 3.32 -4.20 0.00
CA MET A 231 3.76 -3.92 1.37
C MET A 231 3.30 -4.99 2.35
N LYS A 232 2.00 -5.33 2.33
CA LYS A 232 1.49 -6.42 3.16
C LYS A 232 2.21 -7.74 2.88
N ALA A 233 2.53 -8.05 1.63
CA ALA A 233 3.23 -9.28 1.27
C ALA A 233 4.64 -9.35 1.88
N PHE A 234 5.47 -8.32 1.68
CA PHE A 234 6.85 -8.37 2.19
C PHE A 234 6.95 -8.22 3.71
N ILE A 235 6.10 -7.40 4.35
CA ILE A 235 6.09 -7.26 5.83
C ILE A 235 5.78 -8.61 6.47
N ARG A 236 4.82 -9.34 5.89
CA ARG A 236 4.45 -10.67 6.37
C ARG A 236 5.54 -11.71 6.16
N TYR A 237 6.23 -11.67 5.01
CA TYR A 237 7.41 -12.49 4.76
C TYR A 237 8.48 -12.28 5.85
N MET A 238 8.87 -11.02 6.11
CA MET A 238 9.89 -10.71 7.12
C MET A 238 9.47 -11.13 8.53
N ILE A 239 8.20 -10.94 8.90
CA ILE A 239 7.70 -11.36 10.21
C ILE A 239 7.70 -12.89 10.32
N SER A 240 7.33 -13.61 9.26
CA SER A 240 7.36 -15.07 9.25
C SER A 240 8.78 -15.61 9.45
N SER A 241 9.79 -15.02 8.80
CA SER A 241 11.20 -15.38 8.95
C SER A 241 11.65 -15.22 10.41
N ASN A 242 11.43 -14.03 10.98
CA ASN A 242 11.75 -13.74 12.38
C ASN A 242 11.09 -14.70 13.39
N VAL A 243 9.83 -15.09 13.16
CA VAL A 243 9.15 -16.08 14.03
C VAL A 243 9.88 -17.42 13.98
N GLY A 244 10.34 -17.86 12.80
CA GLY A 244 11.12 -19.08 12.63
C GLY A 244 12.46 -19.04 13.35
N GLU A 245 13.18 -17.93 13.24
CA GLU A 245 14.46 -17.72 13.95
C GLU A 245 14.28 -17.77 15.47
N VAL A 246 13.26 -17.08 16.00
CA VAL A 246 12.95 -17.09 17.44
C VAL A 246 12.62 -18.50 17.92
N ILE A 247 11.81 -19.25 17.17
CA ILE A 247 11.49 -20.65 17.52
C ILE A 247 12.74 -21.51 17.46
N SER A 248 13.63 -21.33 16.48
CA SER A 248 14.90 -22.05 16.39
C SER A 248 15.77 -21.82 17.62
N ILE A 249 15.95 -20.56 18.04
CA ILE A 249 16.74 -20.20 19.23
C ILE A 249 16.09 -20.78 20.48
N PHE A 250 14.77 -20.64 20.61
CA PHE A 250 14.02 -21.16 21.75
C PHE A 250 14.15 -22.69 21.86
N LEU A 251 13.96 -23.42 20.76
CA LEU A 251 14.10 -24.88 20.74
C LEU A 251 15.53 -25.32 21.07
N THR A 252 16.54 -24.63 20.53
CA THR A 252 17.96 -24.89 20.84
C THR A 252 18.21 -24.77 22.34
N ALA A 253 17.76 -23.67 22.95
CA ALA A 253 17.94 -23.40 24.37
C ALA A 253 17.11 -24.35 25.26
N ALA A 254 15.85 -24.60 24.91
CA ALA A 254 14.94 -25.47 25.66
C ALA A 254 15.41 -26.93 25.65
N LEU A 255 16.00 -27.37 24.54
CA LEU A 255 16.61 -28.69 24.39
C LEU A 255 18.07 -28.74 24.86
N GLY A 256 18.60 -27.69 25.50
CA GLY A 256 19.96 -27.68 26.05
C GLY A 256 21.06 -27.93 25.02
N LEU A 257 20.80 -27.69 23.72
CA LEU A 257 21.73 -27.99 22.65
C LEU A 257 22.82 -26.91 22.55
N PRO A 258 23.99 -27.22 21.94
CA PRO A 258 24.90 -26.17 21.52
C PRO A 258 24.18 -25.19 20.59
N GLU A 259 24.57 -23.91 20.64
CA GLU A 259 23.99 -22.87 19.79
C GLU A 259 24.03 -23.28 18.30
N CYS A 260 22.85 -23.41 17.70
CA CYS A 260 22.70 -23.84 16.30
C CYS A 260 23.05 -22.73 15.31
N MET A 261 22.92 -21.47 15.72
CA MET A 261 23.25 -20.28 14.94
C MET A 261 23.75 -19.17 15.86
N ILE A 262 24.68 -18.37 15.38
CA ILE A 262 25.21 -17.22 16.12
C ILE A 262 24.54 -15.91 15.69
N PRO A 263 24.51 -14.86 16.53
CA PRO A 263 23.87 -13.59 16.19
C PRO A 263 24.37 -12.95 14.89
N VAL A 264 25.66 -13.09 14.57
CA VAL A 264 26.25 -12.54 13.34
C VAL A 264 25.65 -13.18 12.08
N GLN A 265 25.34 -14.48 12.12
CA GLN A 265 24.69 -15.20 11.02
C GLN A 265 23.24 -14.71 10.85
N LEU A 266 22.50 -14.58 11.95
CA LEU A 266 21.10 -14.10 11.93
C LEU A 266 21.00 -12.65 11.44
N LEU A 267 21.95 -11.79 11.82
CA LEU A 267 22.01 -10.41 11.30
C LEU A 267 22.24 -10.39 9.79
N TRP A 268 23.08 -11.28 9.27
CA TRP A 268 23.30 -11.41 7.83
C TRP A 268 22.07 -11.95 7.09
N VAL A 269 21.36 -12.92 7.67
CA VAL A 269 20.12 -13.44 7.09
C VAL A 269 19.08 -12.33 6.99
N ASN A 270 18.77 -11.68 8.11
CA ASN A 270 17.73 -10.67 8.18
C ASN A 270 18.00 -9.42 7.32
N LEU A 271 19.26 -9.00 7.22
CA LEU A 271 19.61 -7.77 6.50
C LEU A 271 19.93 -8.01 5.02
N VAL A 272 20.71 -9.05 4.73
CA VAL A 272 21.32 -9.25 3.40
C VAL A 272 20.66 -10.38 2.64
N THR A 273 20.27 -11.46 3.31
CA THR A 273 19.70 -12.62 2.61
C THR A 273 18.21 -12.43 2.33
N ASP A 274 17.45 -11.96 3.30
CA ASP A 274 16.00 -11.71 3.20
C ASP A 274 15.67 -10.33 2.60
N GLY A 275 16.59 -9.37 2.69
CA GLY A 275 16.39 -8.01 2.18
C GLY A 275 16.07 -7.93 0.68
N PRO A 276 16.85 -8.57 -0.21
CA PRO A 276 16.59 -8.54 -1.65
C PRO A 276 15.24 -9.18 -2.03
N PRO A 277 14.87 -10.39 -1.56
CA PRO A 277 13.55 -10.96 -1.83
C PRO A 277 12.40 -10.11 -1.28
N ALA A 278 12.53 -9.56 -0.06
CA ALA A 278 11.54 -8.66 0.52
C ALA A 278 11.33 -7.41 -0.35
N THR A 279 12.41 -6.82 -0.86
CA THR A 279 12.35 -5.68 -1.78
C THR A 279 11.71 -6.08 -3.12
N ALA A 280 12.05 -7.25 -3.63
CA ALA A 280 11.50 -7.76 -4.90
C ALA A 280 10.00 -8.03 -4.83
N LEU A 281 9.46 -8.46 -3.68
CA LEU A 281 8.03 -8.56 -3.42
C LEU A 281 7.31 -7.21 -3.52
N GLY A 282 8.03 -6.10 -3.31
CA GLY A 282 7.56 -4.73 -3.58
C GLY A 282 7.17 -4.49 -5.04
N PHE A 283 7.76 -5.24 -5.97
CA PHE A 283 7.51 -5.16 -7.42
C PHE A 283 6.55 -6.24 -7.93
N ASN A 284 5.74 -6.83 -7.04
CA ASN A 284 4.71 -7.77 -7.46
C ASN A 284 3.69 -7.07 -8.39
N PRO A 285 3.22 -7.76 -9.45
CA PRO A 285 2.21 -7.20 -10.34
C PRO A 285 0.88 -7.01 -9.60
N PRO A 286 0.08 -5.99 -9.96
CA PRO A 286 -1.20 -5.74 -9.31
C PRO A 286 -2.20 -6.89 -9.55
N ASP A 287 -3.05 -7.13 -8.56
CA ASP A 287 -4.16 -8.08 -8.65
C ASP A 287 -5.12 -7.72 -9.81
N ILE A 288 -5.61 -8.74 -10.53
CA ILE A 288 -6.66 -8.58 -11.53
C ILE A 288 -7.93 -8.08 -10.82
N GLY A 289 -8.37 -6.86 -11.14
CA GLY A 289 -9.54 -6.23 -10.53
C GLY A 289 -9.26 -5.43 -9.24
N ILE A 290 -8.05 -4.88 -9.07
CA ILE A 290 -7.73 -3.99 -7.94
C ILE A 290 -8.67 -2.78 -7.81
N MET A 291 -9.22 -2.31 -8.95
CA MET A 291 -10.21 -1.22 -9.04
C MET A 291 -11.67 -1.70 -8.97
N HIS A 292 -11.92 -2.96 -8.64
CA HIS A 292 -13.27 -3.48 -8.39
C HIS A 292 -13.50 -3.87 -6.91
N LYS A 293 -12.48 -3.73 -6.06
CA LYS A 293 -12.58 -3.92 -4.62
C LYS A 293 -12.97 -2.59 -3.96
N PRO A 294 -13.78 -2.57 -2.88
CA PRO A 294 -14.03 -1.36 -2.13
C PRO A 294 -12.74 -0.84 -1.46
N PRO A 295 -12.69 0.44 -1.04
CA PRO A 295 -11.55 0.97 -0.29
C PRO A 295 -11.33 0.16 1.00
N ARG A 296 -10.06 -0.06 1.36
CA ARG A 296 -9.75 -0.71 2.64
C ARG A 296 -10.22 0.16 3.79
N ARG A 297 -10.59 -0.47 4.90
CA ARG A 297 -10.83 0.26 6.14
C ARG A 297 -9.50 0.70 6.77
N SER A 298 -9.53 1.80 7.49
CA SER A 298 -8.36 2.34 8.21
C SER A 298 -7.94 1.46 9.39
N ASP A 299 -8.88 0.71 9.97
CA ASP A 299 -8.71 -0.23 11.08
C ASP A 299 -8.32 -1.66 10.65
N ASP A 300 -8.11 -1.90 9.34
CA ASP A 300 -7.75 -3.23 8.85
C ASP A 300 -6.32 -3.61 9.28
N ALA A 301 -6.23 -4.64 10.14
CA ALA A 301 -4.96 -5.13 10.65
C ALA A 301 -4.11 -5.73 9.51
N LEU A 302 -2.80 -5.46 9.54
CA LEU A 302 -1.86 -6.07 8.58
C LEU A 302 -1.81 -7.59 8.70
N ILE A 303 -2.01 -8.12 9.92
CA ILE A 303 -1.99 -9.55 10.24
C ILE A 303 -3.33 -9.91 10.89
N ASN A 304 -4.15 -10.67 10.17
CA ASN A 304 -5.37 -11.26 10.72
C ASN A 304 -5.04 -12.57 11.48
N SER A 305 -5.96 -13.06 12.33
CA SER A 305 -5.72 -14.25 13.15
C SER A 305 -5.41 -15.51 12.35
N TRP A 306 -6.00 -15.66 11.15
CA TRP A 306 -5.74 -16.79 10.26
C TRP A 306 -4.32 -16.74 9.67
N VAL A 307 -3.90 -15.55 9.23
CA VAL A 307 -2.58 -15.25 8.70
C VAL A 307 -1.53 -15.42 9.80
N LEU A 308 -1.81 -14.98 11.03
CA LEU A 308 -0.96 -15.23 12.19
C LEU A 308 -0.79 -16.72 12.46
N PHE A 309 -1.88 -17.49 12.47
CA PHE A 309 -1.83 -18.94 12.64
C PHE A 309 -1.00 -19.61 11.54
N ARG A 310 -1.20 -19.21 10.29
CA ARG A 310 -0.42 -19.71 9.15
C ARG A 310 1.08 -19.45 9.32
N TYR A 311 1.48 -18.23 9.66
CA TYR A 311 2.91 -17.93 9.87
C TYR A 311 3.49 -18.58 11.12
N LEU A 312 2.68 -18.83 12.14
CA LEU A 312 3.13 -19.62 13.30
C LEU A 312 3.46 -21.06 12.89
N ILE A 313 2.66 -21.68 12.00
CA ILE A 313 2.95 -23.02 11.47
C ILE A 313 4.22 -23.01 10.61
N ILE A 314 4.37 -22.03 9.71
CA ILE A 314 5.55 -21.90 8.85
C ILE A 314 6.80 -21.64 9.70
N GLY A 315 6.75 -20.69 10.62
CA GLY A 315 7.85 -20.41 11.55
C GLY A 315 8.19 -21.60 12.43
N SER A 316 7.19 -22.36 12.89
CA SER A 316 7.44 -23.60 13.64
C SER A 316 8.18 -24.63 12.78
N TYR A 317 7.80 -24.76 11.50
CA TYR A 317 8.51 -25.62 10.57
C TYR A 317 9.96 -25.16 10.37
N VAL A 318 10.19 -23.86 10.16
CA VAL A 318 11.54 -23.28 10.02
C VAL A 318 12.39 -23.63 11.24
N GLY A 319 11.91 -23.33 12.45
CA GLY A 319 12.66 -23.57 13.69
C GLY A 319 12.90 -25.07 13.98
N ILE A 320 11.94 -25.94 13.64
CA ILE A 320 12.13 -27.40 13.76
C ILE A 320 13.11 -27.91 12.71
N ALA A 321 13.08 -27.38 11.49
CA ALA A 321 13.96 -27.80 10.41
C ALA A 321 15.42 -27.40 10.66
N THR A 322 15.67 -26.18 11.14
CA THR A 322 17.02 -25.66 11.45
C THR A 322 17.65 -26.41 12.63
N VAL A 323 16.90 -26.64 13.71
CA VAL A 323 17.38 -27.42 14.86
C VAL A 323 17.43 -28.91 14.54
N GLY A 324 16.46 -29.39 13.74
CA GLY A 324 16.38 -30.78 13.31
C GLY A 324 17.59 -31.21 12.51
N ILE A 325 18.02 -30.42 11.51
CA ILE A 325 19.22 -30.75 10.72
C ILE A 325 20.49 -30.74 11.58
N PHE A 326 20.56 -29.85 12.58
CA PHE A 326 21.66 -29.82 13.55
C PHE A 326 21.74 -31.13 14.35
N ILE A 327 20.60 -31.58 14.89
CA ILE A 327 20.50 -32.85 15.64
C ILE A 327 20.81 -34.04 14.72
N LEU A 328 20.30 -34.02 13.48
CA LEU A 328 20.52 -35.10 12.52
C LEU A 328 22.00 -35.30 12.21
N TRP A 329 22.76 -34.21 12.05
CA TRP A 329 24.20 -34.29 11.82
C TRP A 329 24.92 -34.96 13.00
N TYR A 330 24.58 -34.65 14.25
CA TYR A 330 25.23 -35.29 15.41
C TYR A 330 24.81 -36.75 15.66
N THR A 331 23.56 -37.12 15.34
CA THR A 331 22.95 -38.36 15.87
C THR A 331 22.72 -39.46 14.85
N ARG A 332 22.69 -39.14 13.55
CA ARG A 332 22.29 -40.10 12.51
C ARG A 332 23.38 -40.32 11.48
N ALA A 333 23.68 -41.59 11.22
CA ALA A 333 24.62 -41.97 10.17
C ALA A 333 24.09 -41.70 8.76
N SER A 334 22.77 -41.80 8.57
CA SER A 334 22.12 -41.59 7.29
C SER A 334 20.70 -41.07 7.46
N PHE A 335 20.24 -40.25 6.52
CA PHE A 335 18.87 -39.76 6.48
C PHE A 335 18.31 -39.83 5.06
N MET A 336 17.16 -40.48 4.88
CA MET A 336 16.47 -40.63 3.58
C MET A 336 17.39 -41.10 2.43
N GLY A 337 18.31 -42.03 2.71
CA GLY A 337 19.24 -42.58 1.72
C GLY A 337 20.54 -41.79 1.50
N ILE A 338 20.71 -40.66 2.18
CA ILE A 338 21.93 -39.83 2.15
C ILE A 338 22.83 -40.24 3.32
N ASN A 339 24.09 -40.58 3.05
CA ASN A 339 25.09 -40.85 4.09
C ASN A 339 25.62 -39.51 4.63
N LEU A 340 25.47 -39.30 5.94
CA LEU A 340 25.86 -38.07 6.63
C LEU A 340 27.30 -38.14 7.17
N VAL A 341 27.85 -39.33 7.36
CA VAL A 341 29.18 -39.55 7.98
C VAL A 341 30.30 -39.58 6.93
N SER A 342 30.05 -39.05 5.72
CA SER A 342 31.08 -38.99 4.68
C SER A 342 32.25 -38.08 5.05
N ASP A 343 32.03 -37.15 5.97
CA ASP A 343 33.04 -36.25 6.56
C ASP A 343 33.85 -36.91 7.69
N GLY A 344 33.43 -38.07 8.19
CA GLY A 344 34.09 -38.80 9.27
C GLY A 344 33.78 -38.25 10.68
N HIS A 345 32.71 -37.46 10.85
CA HIS A 345 32.32 -36.95 12.16
C HIS A 345 31.91 -38.07 13.12
N THR A 346 32.02 -37.82 14.43
CA THR A 346 31.67 -38.80 15.45
C THR A 346 30.19 -38.68 15.81
N LEU A 347 29.48 -39.81 15.74
CA LEU A 347 28.07 -39.87 16.14
C LEU A 347 27.94 -39.86 17.65
N VAL A 348 26.98 -39.08 18.14
CA VAL A 348 26.73 -38.83 19.56
C VAL A 348 25.28 -39.20 19.87
N GLU A 349 25.03 -39.76 21.04
CA GLU A 349 23.66 -40.00 21.48
C GLU A 349 22.92 -38.69 21.77
N LEU A 350 21.61 -38.65 21.54
CA LEU A 350 20.82 -37.44 21.83
C LEU A 350 20.93 -37.00 23.31
N SER A 351 21.07 -37.97 24.22
CA SER A 351 21.29 -37.74 25.66
C SER A 351 22.60 -37.00 25.94
N GLN A 352 23.67 -37.36 25.22
CA GLN A 352 24.97 -36.70 25.30
C GLN A 352 24.89 -35.30 24.69
N LEU A 353 24.24 -35.14 23.53
CA LEU A 353 24.08 -33.83 22.88
C LEU A 353 23.31 -32.84 23.76
N HIS A 354 22.28 -33.28 24.48
CA HIS A 354 21.53 -32.46 25.44
C HIS A 354 22.37 -32.05 26.65
N ASN A 355 23.27 -32.93 27.11
CA ASN A 355 24.10 -32.71 28.29
C ASN A 355 25.54 -32.32 27.93
N TRP A 356 25.76 -31.71 26.76
CA TRP A 356 27.10 -31.40 26.24
C TRP A 356 27.94 -30.54 27.20
N GLY A 357 27.31 -29.70 28.03
CA GLY A 357 27.97 -28.91 29.06
C GLY A 357 28.62 -29.74 30.18
N GLN A 358 28.23 -31.01 30.34
CA GLN A 358 28.82 -31.95 31.29
C GLN A 358 29.91 -32.82 30.66
N CYS A 359 30.32 -32.55 29.42
CA CYS A 359 31.29 -33.37 28.68
C CYS A 359 32.60 -33.63 29.46
N SER A 360 33.07 -32.68 30.27
CA SER A 360 34.26 -32.83 31.11
C SER A 360 34.18 -33.98 32.13
N THR A 361 32.97 -34.45 32.43
CA THR A 361 32.72 -35.57 33.36
C THR A 361 32.71 -36.94 32.67
N TRP A 362 32.70 -36.98 31.33
CA TRP A 362 32.61 -38.23 30.56
C TRP A 362 34.00 -38.84 30.35
N SER A 363 34.30 -39.92 31.07
CA SER A 363 35.61 -40.59 31.00
C SER A 363 35.85 -41.38 29.70
N ASN A 364 34.80 -41.78 28.98
CA ASN A 364 34.89 -42.66 27.80
C ASN A 364 34.54 -41.95 26.48
N PHE A 365 34.46 -40.61 26.47
CA PHE A 365 34.11 -39.86 25.26
C PHE A 365 35.37 -39.58 24.43
N THR A 366 35.42 -40.15 23.22
CA THR A 366 36.50 -39.92 22.26
C THR A 366 35.90 -39.48 20.95
N VAL A 367 36.57 -38.55 20.27
CA VAL A 367 36.08 -37.93 19.02
C VAL A 367 37.15 -38.08 17.96
N ALA A 368 36.74 -38.54 16.79
CA ALA A 368 37.58 -38.57 15.60
C ALA A 368 37.64 -37.16 14.95
N PRO A 369 38.83 -36.72 14.49
CA PRO A 369 38.93 -35.59 13.59
C PRO A 369 38.07 -35.81 12.34
N TYR A 370 37.40 -34.76 11.87
CA TYR A 370 36.53 -34.85 10.70
C TYR A 370 36.93 -33.81 9.64
N MET A 371 36.59 -34.13 8.39
CA MET A 371 36.95 -33.34 7.23
C MET A 371 35.84 -32.34 6.90
N VAL A 372 36.21 -31.07 6.81
CA VAL A 372 35.34 -30.02 6.28
C VAL A 372 35.56 -29.89 4.77
N GLY A 373 34.56 -29.37 4.05
CA GLY A 373 34.71 -29.05 2.63
C GLY A 373 35.94 -28.15 2.39
N GLY A 374 36.55 -28.26 1.21
CA GLY A 374 37.81 -27.56 0.94
C GLY A 374 39.06 -28.27 1.48
N GLY A 375 38.92 -29.44 2.11
CA GLY A 375 40.06 -30.29 2.51
C GLY A 375 40.67 -29.96 3.88
N GLN A 376 39.99 -29.13 4.69
CA GLN A 376 40.45 -28.75 6.02
C GLN A 376 40.05 -29.82 7.04
N LEU A 377 41.03 -30.34 7.79
CA LEU A 377 40.80 -31.29 8.87
C LEU A 377 40.62 -30.53 10.20
N ILE A 378 39.50 -30.75 10.88
CA ILE A 378 39.30 -30.22 12.24
C ILE A 378 39.79 -31.27 13.25
N THR A 379 40.82 -30.90 14.00
CA THR A 379 41.40 -31.72 15.07
C THR A 379 41.07 -31.14 16.44
N PHE A 380 40.86 -32.00 17.43
CA PHE A 380 40.48 -31.60 18.79
C PHE A 380 41.59 -31.99 19.78
N SER A 381 42.06 -31.03 20.57
CA SER A 381 42.98 -31.29 21.68
C SER A 381 42.22 -31.84 22.89
N ASN A 382 41.01 -31.34 23.14
CA ASN A 382 40.06 -31.86 24.13
C ASN A 382 38.82 -32.41 23.40
N PRO A 383 38.36 -33.65 23.67
CA PRO A 383 37.14 -34.21 23.07
C PRO A 383 35.91 -33.29 23.20
N CYS A 384 35.82 -32.48 24.25
CA CYS A 384 34.70 -31.56 24.45
C CYS A 384 34.68 -30.37 23.49
N ASP A 385 35.81 -30.05 22.85
CA ASP A 385 35.88 -29.00 21.82
C ASP A 385 35.02 -29.34 20.58
N TYR A 386 34.59 -30.59 20.45
CA TYR A 386 33.68 -31.06 19.41
C TYR A 386 32.32 -30.34 19.43
N PHE A 387 31.83 -29.96 20.61
CA PHE A 387 30.55 -29.25 20.75
C PHE A 387 30.69 -27.73 20.66
N THR A 388 31.91 -27.18 20.70
CA THR A 388 32.17 -25.73 20.71
C THR A 388 32.87 -25.27 19.43
N ALA A 389 34.04 -25.81 19.10
CA ALA A 389 34.76 -25.54 17.86
C ALA A 389 34.29 -26.47 16.72
N GLY A 390 33.91 -27.71 17.05
CA GLY A 390 33.46 -28.71 16.08
C GLY A 390 32.06 -28.49 15.53
N LYS A 391 31.26 -27.57 16.10
CA LYS A 391 29.87 -27.30 15.64
C LYS A 391 29.76 -26.45 14.37
N VAL A 392 30.88 -25.95 13.83
CA VAL A 392 30.89 -25.08 12.61
C VAL A 392 30.10 -25.72 11.46
N LYS A 393 30.29 -27.02 11.23
CA LYS A 393 29.60 -27.75 10.17
C LYS A 393 28.08 -27.87 10.39
N PRO A 394 27.58 -28.39 11.54
CA PRO A 394 26.14 -28.45 11.78
C PRO A 394 25.48 -27.06 11.89
N MET A 395 26.18 -26.03 12.40
CA MET A 395 25.68 -24.64 12.34
C MET A 395 25.50 -24.17 10.90
N THR A 396 26.42 -24.52 10.01
CA THR A 396 26.33 -24.19 8.57
C THR A 396 25.14 -24.88 7.90
N LEU A 397 24.85 -26.14 8.28
CA LEU A 397 23.66 -26.85 7.80
C LEU A 397 22.38 -26.15 8.27
N SER A 398 22.29 -25.76 9.54
CA SER A 398 21.16 -25.00 10.08
C SER A 398 20.96 -23.67 9.36
N LEU A 399 22.04 -22.90 9.17
CA LEU A 399 22.00 -21.62 8.43
C LEU A 399 21.57 -21.83 6.98
N SER A 400 22.08 -22.86 6.31
CA SER A 400 21.74 -23.14 4.91
C SER A 400 20.29 -23.60 4.74
N VAL A 401 19.75 -24.34 5.71
CA VAL A 401 18.32 -24.68 5.76
C VAL A 401 17.48 -23.44 5.97
N LEU A 402 17.86 -22.55 6.90
CA LEU A 402 17.15 -21.28 7.10
C LEU A 402 17.09 -20.47 5.79
N VAL A 403 18.25 -20.23 5.16
CA VAL A 403 18.32 -19.48 3.89
C VAL A 403 17.50 -20.15 2.79
N ALA A 404 17.61 -21.47 2.62
CA ALA A 404 16.87 -22.19 1.59
C ALA A 404 15.35 -22.16 1.83
N ILE A 405 14.91 -22.33 3.08
CA ILE A 405 13.50 -22.20 3.46
C ILE A 405 13.00 -20.79 3.18
N GLU A 406 13.74 -19.74 3.54
CA GLU A 406 13.31 -18.36 3.29
C GLU A 406 13.23 -18.03 1.79
N MET A 407 14.14 -18.56 0.97
CA MET A 407 14.01 -18.43 -0.50
C MET A 407 12.71 -19.08 -1.00
N PHE A 408 12.37 -20.28 -0.53
CA PHE A 408 11.11 -20.93 -0.90
C PHE A 408 9.88 -20.23 -0.29
N ASN A 409 9.99 -19.68 0.91
CA ASN A 409 8.94 -18.92 1.57
C ASN A 409 8.67 -17.57 0.86
N SER A 410 9.69 -16.96 0.26
CA SER A 410 9.54 -15.76 -0.57
C SER A 410 8.66 -16.02 -1.80
N LEU A 411 8.74 -17.21 -2.40
CA LEU A 411 7.82 -17.62 -3.47
C LEU A 411 6.39 -17.72 -2.95
N ASN A 412 6.20 -18.34 -1.78
CA ASN A 412 4.89 -18.42 -1.13
C ASN A 412 4.29 -17.03 -0.84
N ALA A 413 5.14 -16.03 -0.56
CA ALA A 413 4.73 -14.66 -0.31
C ALA A 413 4.32 -13.87 -1.57
N LEU A 414 4.48 -14.41 -2.79
CA LEU A 414 3.99 -13.80 -4.03
C LEU A 414 2.48 -13.51 -4.01
N SER A 415 1.71 -14.34 -3.32
CA SER A 415 0.28 -14.14 -3.14
C SER A 415 -0.17 -14.63 -1.77
N GLU A 416 -1.06 -13.88 -1.14
CA GLU A 416 -1.68 -14.29 0.11
C GLU A 416 -2.55 -15.52 -0.07
N ASP A 417 -3.42 -15.51 -1.08
CA ASP A 417 -4.47 -16.50 -1.25
C ASP A 417 -4.29 -17.36 -2.50
N SER A 418 -3.63 -16.85 -3.54
CA SER A 418 -3.48 -17.59 -4.80
C SER A 418 -2.42 -18.67 -4.66
N SER A 419 -2.68 -19.82 -5.29
CA SER A 419 -1.70 -20.90 -5.38
C SER A 419 -0.59 -20.54 -6.35
N LEU A 420 0.63 -21.01 -6.08
CA LEU A 420 1.76 -20.95 -7.02
C LEU A 420 1.47 -21.64 -8.35
N LEU A 421 0.54 -22.61 -8.38
CA LEU A 421 0.08 -23.24 -9.63
C LEU A 421 -0.72 -22.28 -10.50
N THR A 422 -1.45 -21.35 -9.88
CA THR A 422 -2.25 -20.33 -10.58
C THR A 422 -1.47 -19.05 -10.85
N LEU A 423 -0.54 -18.70 -9.96
CA LEU A 423 0.32 -17.53 -10.06
C LEU A 423 1.77 -18.01 -10.04
N PRO A 424 2.35 -18.28 -11.22
CA PRO A 424 3.65 -18.91 -11.26
C PRO A 424 4.79 -17.95 -10.83
N PRO A 425 5.91 -18.48 -10.32
CA PRO A 425 7.03 -17.68 -9.83
C PRO A 425 7.61 -16.67 -10.83
N TRP A 426 7.62 -17.00 -12.12
CA TRP A 426 8.17 -16.15 -13.18
C TRP A 426 7.32 -14.91 -13.48
N ARG A 427 6.15 -14.76 -12.85
CA ARG A 427 5.33 -13.55 -12.99
C ARG A 427 6.01 -12.33 -12.37
N ASN A 428 6.85 -12.54 -11.35
CA ASN A 428 7.76 -11.53 -10.84
C ASN A 428 9.22 -11.96 -11.11
N PRO A 429 9.81 -11.55 -12.26
CA PRO A 429 11.19 -11.90 -12.57
C PRO A 429 12.20 -11.28 -11.59
N TRP A 430 11.86 -10.14 -10.99
CA TRP A 430 12.71 -9.49 -9.98
C TRP A 430 12.87 -10.34 -8.73
N LEU A 431 11.84 -11.09 -8.33
CA LEU A 431 11.93 -12.02 -7.22
C LEU A 431 12.92 -13.14 -7.52
N LEU A 432 12.89 -13.72 -8.72
CA LEU A 432 13.83 -14.78 -9.11
C LEU A 432 15.28 -14.28 -9.17
N VAL A 433 15.49 -13.06 -9.65
CA VAL A 433 16.81 -12.40 -9.63
C VAL A 433 17.26 -12.17 -8.19
N ALA A 434 16.40 -11.63 -7.33
CA ALA A 434 16.71 -11.39 -5.93
C ALA A 434 17.05 -12.68 -5.18
N MET A 435 16.28 -13.75 -5.36
CA MET A 435 16.57 -15.06 -4.80
C MET A 435 17.93 -15.61 -5.28
N SER A 436 18.24 -15.44 -6.57
CA SER A 436 19.52 -15.87 -7.14
C SER A 436 20.69 -15.09 -6.55
N VAL A 437 20.52 -13.78 -6.34
CA VAL A 437 21.51 -12.92 -5.69
C VAL A 437 21.69 -13.32 -4.23
N SER A 438 20.61 -13.49 -3.47
CA SER A 438 20.66 -13.91 -2.06
C SER A 438 21.32 -15.27 -1.89
N PHE A 439 20.97 -16.25 -2.72
CA PHE A 439 21.60 -17.57 -2.69
C PHE A 439 23.08 -17.52 -3.14
N GLY A 440 23.41 -16.65 -4.10
CA GLY A 440 24.79 -16.39 -4.52
C GLY A 440 25.63 -15.77 -3.40
N LEU A 441 25.08 -14.81 -2.65
CA LEU A 441 25.71 -14.22 -1.46
C LEU A 441 25.88 -15.24 -0.34
N HIS A 442 24.92 -16.15 -0.16
CA HIS A 442 25.07 -17.27 0.76
C HIS A 442 26.21 -18.20 0.34
N CYS A 443 26.32 -18.54 -0.94
CA CYS A 443 27.47 -19.30 -1.45
C CYS A 443 28.79 -18.54 -1.24
N LEU A 444 28.79 -17.22 -1.41
CA LEU A 444 29.98 -16.38 -1.19
C LEU A 444 30.49 -16.50 0.25
N ILE A 445 29.62 -16.45 1.26
CA ILE A 445 30.05 -16.60 2.66
C ILE A 445 30.54 -18.01 2.99
N LEU A 446 30.06 -19.03 2.29
CA LEU A 446 30.45 -20.43 2.52
C LEU A 446 31.80 -20.81 1.87
N TYR A 447 32.09 -20.26 0.69
CA TYR A 447 33.22 -20.70 -0.12
C TYR A 447 34.40 -19.71 -0.18
N VAL A 448 34.23 -18.49 0.34
CA VAL A 448 35.34 -17.53 0.49
C VAL A 448 35.92 -17.65 1.91
N PRO A 449 37.17 -18.13 2.09
CA PRO A 449 37.73 -18.45 3.41
C PRO A 449 37.66 -17.31 4.42
N PHE A 450 37.97 -16.08 3.99
CA PHE A 450 37.90 -14.89 4.85
C PHE A 450 36.49 -14.65 5.43
N LEU A 451 35.44 -14.86 4.62
CA LEU A 451 34.07 -14.70 5.08
C LEU A 451 33.64 -15.90 5.93
N ALA A 452 34.06 -17.12 5.56
CA ALA A 452 33.75 -18.33 6.29
C ALA A 452 34.24 -18.27 7.74
N ASP A 453 35.44 -17.71 7.97
CA ASP A 453 36.00 -17.49 9.31
C ASP A 453 35.20 -16.47 10.13
N ILE A 454 34.78 -15.35 9.51
CA ILE A 454 34.00 -14.29 10.19
C ILE A 454 32.62 -14.82 10.63
N PHE A 455 31.97 -15.58 9.76
CA PHE A 455 30.63 -16.11 10.01
C PHE A 455 30.65 -17.45 10.75
N ALA A 456 31.82 -18.01 11.07
CA ALA A 456 31.99 -19.34 11.65
C ALA A 456 31.19 -20.41 10.88
N VAL A 457 31.37 -20.45 9.56
CA VAL A 457 30.72 -21.39 8.63
C VAL A 457 31.73 -22.25 7.87
N ALA A 458 31.24 -23.37 7.34
CA ALA A 458 32.03 -24.36 6.63
C ALA A 458 31.41 -24.68 5.25
N PRO A 459 32.22 -24.86 4.21
CA PRO A 459 31.71 -25.25 2.89
C PRO A 459 30.98 -26.60 2.94
N LEU A 460 29.86 -26.68 2.22
CA LEU A 460 29.03 -27.88 2.10
C LEU A 460 29.37 -28.69 0.85
N SER A 461 29.24 -30.00 0.97
CA SER A 461 29.32 -30.98 -0.11
C SER A 461 27.99 -31.08 -0.87
N LEU A 462 28.00 -31.71 -2.04
CA LEU A 462 26.78 -31.88 -2.86
C LEU A 462 25.70 -32.71 -2.15
N ASN A 463 26.10 -33.73 -1.37
CA ASN A 463 25.15 -34.55 -0.61
C ASN A 463 24.47 -33.75 0.51
N GLU A 464 25.21 -32.87 1.17
CA GLU A 464 24.70 -31.97 2.20
C GLU A 464 23.78 -30.91 1.61
N TRP A 465 24.12 -30.36 0.44
CA TRP A 465 23.21 -29.47 -0.29
C TRP A 465 21.91 -30.16 -0.67
N PHE A 466 21.96 -31.41 -1.12
CA PHE A 466 20.76 -32.18 -1.41
C PHE A 466 19.91 -32.38 -0.16
N LEU A 467 20.52 -32.65 1.00
CA LEU A 467 19.83 -32.69 2.29
C LEU A 467 19.17 -31.35 2.64
N VAL A 468 19.90 -30.23 2.48
CA VAL A 468 19.38 -28.88 2.73
C VAL A 468 18.12 -28.63 1.90
N ILE A 469 18.17 -28.91 0.59
CA ILE A 469 17.01 -28.74 -0.30
C ILE A 469 15.87 -29.69 0.09
N LEU A 470 16.16 -30.95 0.39
CA LEU A 470 15.17 -31.95 0.80
C LEU A 470 14.38 -31.52 2.04
N VAL A 471 15.08 -30.95 3.03
CA VAL A 471 14.47 -30.43 4.27
C VAL A 471 13.79 -29.08 4.04
N SER A 472 14.18 -28.32 3.01
CA SER A 472 13.63 -26.96 2.81
C SER A 472 12.38 -26.93 1.92
N VAL A 473 12.33 -27.73 0.85
CA VAL A 473 11.22 -27.76 -0.12
C VAL A 473 9.82 -27.99 0.50
N PRO A 474 9.62 -28.81 1.55
CA PRO A 474 8.30 -29.03 2.11
C PRO A 474 7.60 -27.77 2.62
N VAL A 475 8.32 -26.66 2.88
CA VAL A 475 7.70 -25.37 3.24
C VAL A 475 6.72 -24.86 2.17
N ILE A 476 7.00 -25.13 0.89
CA ILE A 476 6.11 -24.79 -0.23
C ILE A 476 4.81 -25.56 -0.12
N LEU A 477 4.90 -26.87 0.14
CA LEU A 477 3.74 -27.74 0.24
C LEU A 477 2.89 -27.40 1.48
N ILE A 478 3.53 -27.13 2.61
CA ILE A 478 2.86 -26.70 3.85
C ILE A 478 2.05 -25.43 3.58
N ASP A 479 2.67 -24.42 2.97
CA ASP A 479 1.99 -23.16 2.68
C ASP A 479 0.86 -23.30 1.66
N GLU A 480 1.06 -24.11 0.60
CA GLU A 480 0.02 -24.37 -0.39
C GLU A 480 -1.21 -25.06 0.22
N ILE A 481 -1.02 -26.00 1.15
CA ILE A 481 -2.11 -26.61 1.91
C ILE A 481 -2.81 -25.55 2.76
N LEU A 482 -2.07 -24.70 3.48
CA LEU A 482 -2.65 -23.63 4.31
C LEU A 482 -3.43 -22.61 3.47
N LYS A 483 -2.92 -22.22 2.30
CA LYS A 483 -3.65 -21.39 1.33
C LYS A 483 -4.93 -22.07 0.84
N PHE A 484 -4.87 -23.36 0.50
CA PHE A 484 -6.05 -24.12 0.07
C PHE A 484 -7.14 -24.18 1.14
N VAL A 485 -6.76 -24.42 2.40
CA VAL A 485 -7.69 -24.39 3.55
C VAL A 485 -8.29 -22.99 3.72
N GLY A 486 -7.47 -21.93 3.65
CA GLY A 486 -7.93 -20.54 3.76
C GLY A 486 -8.95 -20.17 2.68
N ARG A 487 -8.69 -20.55 1.41
CA ARG A 487 -9.63 -20.34 0.31
C ARG A 487 -10.96 -21.07 0.52
N SER A 488 -10.90 -22.34 0.94
CA SER A 488 -12.08 -23.19 1.17
C SER A 488 -12.96 -22.67 2.30
N GLN A 489 -12.36 -22.16 3.37
CA GLN A 489 -13.08 -21.53 4.47
C GLN A 489 -13.78 -20.22 4.05
N ARG A 490 -13.09 -19.35 3.29
CA ARG A 490 -13.68 -18.10 2.78
C ARG A 490 -14.84 -18.36 1.82
N TYR A 491 -14.74 -19.39 0.97
CA TYR A 491 -15.84 -19.79 0.08
C TYR A 491 -17.08 -20.23 0.87
N ARG A 492 -16.92 -21.08 1.89
CA ARG A 492 -18.03 -21.52 2.78
C ARG A 492 -18.66 -20.39 3.58
N VAL A 493 -17.90 -19.35 3.94
CA VAL A 493 -18.45 -18.18 4.64
C VAL A 493 -19.27 -17.31 3.66
N LYS A 494 -18.79 -17.11 2.42
CA LYS A 494 -19.55 -16.42 1.38
C LYS A 494 -20.87 -17.12 1.05
N GLU A 495 -20.88 -18.44 0.92
CA GLU A 495 -22.13 -19.22 0.72
C GLU A 495 -23.12 -19.14 1.88
N LYS A 496 -22.66 -18.87 3.11
CA LYS A 496 -23.55 -18.71 4.27
C LYS A 496 -24.06 -17.29 4.48
N THR A 497 -23.46 -16.31 3.80
CA THR A 497 -23.76 -14.88 3.95
C THR A 497 -24.41 -14.27 2.71
N ALA A 498 -24.32 -14.94 1.55
CA ALA A 498 -25.19 -14.77 0.40
C ALA A 498 -26.50 -15.56 0.63
#